data_AF-A0A7K4L018-F1
#
_entry.id   AF-A0A7K4L018-F1
#
_cell.length_a   1.000
_cell.length_b   1.000
_cell.length_c   1.000
_cell.angle_alpha   90.00
_cell.angle_beta   90.00
_cell.angle_gamma   90.00
#
_symmetry.space_group_name_H-M   'P 1'
#
loop_
_entity.id
_entity.type
_entity.pdbx_description
1 polymer ?
#
loop_
_entity_poly.entity_id
_entity_poly.type
_entity_poly.pdbx_seq_one_letter_code
_entity_poly.pdbx_strand_id
1 'polypeptide(L)'
;MELLRAVLQPSINEEIRAVFGKYMKFFQKAAINVRDNVGEEVDPEQLIQETCRSCLEQAKLLFSDGKKVVPRLPHEQAMPKRARQLDEELHRRGSPVPKKRKGRPPGQSLAHDRGLSGMAAWKLKVSEPVRREGPK
;
A
#
# COMPACT_ATOMS: atom_id res chain seq x y z
N MET A 1 23.81 -34.40 -5.89
CA MET A 1 23.51 -33.02 -5.49
C MET A 1 22.72 -32.92 -4.18
N GLU A 2 21.98 -33.95 -3.77
CA GLU A 2 21.12 -33.89 -2.56
C GLU A 2 21.88 -33.71 -1.23
N LEU A 3 23.04 -34.37 -1.07
CA LEU A 3 23.88 -34.19 0.12
C LEU A 3 24.36 -32.74 0.28
N LEU A 4 24.84 -32.12 -0.81
CA LEU A 4 25.26 -30.71 -0.81
C LEU A 4 24.08 -29.78 -0.48
N ARG A 5 22.90 -30.04 -1.05
CA ARG A 5 21.68 -29.30 -0.74
C ARG A 5 21.37 -29.36 0.76
N ALA A 6 21.41 -30.55 1.37
CA ALA A 6 21.16 -30.74 2.78
C ALA A 6 22.17 -30.00 3.68
N VAL A 7 23.46 -30.01 3.32
CA VAL A 7 24.51 -29.29 4.05
C VAL A 7 24.32 -27.77 4.00
N LEU A 8 23.87 -27.22 2.88
CA LEU A 8 23.68 -25.76 2.70
C LEU A 8 22.31 -25.26 3.20
N GLN A 9 21.31 -26.15 3.30
CA GLN A 9 19.94 -25.81 3.65
C GLN A 9 19.81 -24.98 4.95
N PRO A 10 20.56 -25.24 6.05
CA PRO A 10 20.44 -24.44 7.28
C PRO A 10 20.80 -22.96 7.08
N SER A 11 21.92 -22.67 6.41
CA SER A 11 22.37 -21.30 6.11
C SER A 11 21.40 -20.59 5.18
N ILE A 12 20.97 -21.28 4.10
CA ILE A 12 19.98 -20.76 3.16
C ILE A 12 18.66 -20.45 3.87
N ASN A 13 18.21 -21.32 4.77
CA ASN A 13 16.98 -21.09 5.54
C ASN A 13 17.07 -19.87 6.45
N GLU A 14 18.24 -19.56 7.00
CA GLU A 14 18.45 -18.39 7.83
C GLU A 14 18.36 -17.10 7.00
N GLU A 15 18.99 -17.08 5.84
CA GLU A 15 18.90 -15.94 4.91
C GLU A 15 17.47 -15.74 4.39
N ILE A 16 16.78 -16.82 4.02
CA ILE A 16 15.37 -16.76 3.61
C ILE A 16 14.52 -16.18 4.74
N ARG A 17 14.70 -16.64 5.99
CA ARG A 17 14.00 -16.10 7.16
C ARG A 17 14.28 -14.61 7.34
N ALA A 18 15.53 -14.18 7.19
CA ALA A 18 15.91 -12.77 7.29
C ALA A 18 15.24 -11.91 6.20
N VAL A 19 15.10 -12.43 4.98
CA VAL A 19 14.36 -11.74 3.90
C VAL A 19 12.88 -11.62 4.25
N PHE A 20 12.21 -12.73 4.60
CA PHE A 20 10.79 -12.71 4.98
C PHE A 20 10.52 -11.79 6.18
N GLY A 21 11.42 -11.76 7.16
CA GLY A 21 11.33 -10.86 8.32
C GLY A 21 11.19 -9.38 7.94
N LYS A 22 11.81 -8.93 6.84
CA LYS A 22 11.70 -7.55 6.35
C LYS A 22 10.29 -7.20 5.84
N TYR A 23 9.56 -8.19 5.33
CA TYR A 23 8.24 -8.02 4.73
C TYR A 23 7.09 -8.48 5.64
N MET A 24 7.39 -9.21 6.72
CA MET A 24 6.38 -9.89 7.55
C MET A 24 5.28 -8.96 8.07
N LYS A 25 5.62 -7.73 8.45
CA LYS A 25 4.65 -6.71 8.90
C LYS A 25 3.55 -6.41 7.86
N PHE A 26 3.85 -6.52 6.57
CA PHE A 26 2.88 -6.30 5.50
C PHE A 26 1.93 -7.49 5.38
N PHE A 27 2.45 -8.71 5.45
CA PHE A 27 1.63 -9.92 5.44
C PHE A 27 0.72 -9.99 6.66
N GLN A 28 1.25 -9.71 7.85
CA GLN A 28 0.47 -9.62 9.08
C GLN A 28 -0.64 -8.59 8.96
N LYS A 29 -0.33 -7.37 8.51
CA LYS A 29 -1.35 -6.33 8.36
C LYS A 29 -2.43 -6.73 7.35
N ALA A 30 -2.05 -7.33 6.23
CA ALA A 30 -3.00 -7.79 5.21
C ALA A 30 -3.88 -8.93 5.73
N ALA A 31 -3.31 -9.94 6.38
CA ALA A 31 -4.05 -11.09 6.90
C ALA A 31 -5.04 -10.69 8.00
N ILE A 32 -4.64 -9.78 8.90
CA ILE A 32 -5.55 -9.20 9.90
C ILE A 32 -6.67 -8.43 9.22
N ASN A 33 -6.37 -7.61 8.20
CA ASN A 33 -7.43 -6.91 7.47
C ASN A 33 -8.40 -7.89 6.79
N VAL A 34 -7.94 -9.02 6.26
CA VAL A 34 -8.83 -10.05 5.69
C VAL A 34 -9.75 -10.60 6.77
N ARG A 35 -9.20 -11.04 7.92
CA ARG A 35 -10.00 -11.54 9.04
C ARG A 35 -11.02 -10.51 9.52
N ASP A 36 -10.62 -9.25 9.67
CA ASP A 36 -11.50 -8.18 10.15
C ASP A 36 -12.68 -7.91 9.19
N ASN A 37 -12.57 -8.25 7.89
CA ASN A 37 -13.62 -8.05 6.90
C ASN A 37 -14.43 -9.31 6.55
N VAL A 38 -13.86 -10.50 6.76
CA VAL A 38 -14.49 -11.78 6.43
C VAL A 38 -15.16 -12.40 7.65
N GLY A 39 -14.44 -12.45 8.78
CA GLY A 39 -14.90 -13.07 10.03
C GLY A 39 -13.78 -13.79 10.78
N GLU A 40 -14.07 -14.25 12.00
CA GLU A 40 -13.11 -14.92 12.88
C GLU A 40 -12.71 -16.34 12.42
N GLU A 41 -13.43 -16.92 11.46
CA GLU A 41 -13.06 -18.19 10.83
C GLU A 41 -11.78 -18.11 10.00
N VAL A 42 -11.37 -16.90 9.62
CA VAL A 42 -10.12 -16.67 8.91
C VAL A 42 -8.96 -16.73 9.91
N ASP A 43 -8.09 -17.73 9.77
CA ASP A 43 -6.82 -17.80 10.48
C ASP A 43 -5.73 -16.95 9.77
N PRO A 44 -5.30 -15.82 10.35
CA PRO A 44 -4.26 -14.98 9.74
C PRO A 44 -2.92 -15.69 9.60
N GLU A 45 -2.57 -16.58 10.54
CA GLU A 45 -1.28 -17.26 10.53
C GLU A 45 -1.24 -18.26 9.36
N GLN A 46 -2.32 -19.01 9.12
CA GLN A 46 -2.45 -19.87 7.96
C GLN A 46 -2.30 -19.08 6.64
N LEU A 47 -2.98 -17.93 6.50
CA LEU A 47 -2.85 -17.09 5.30
C LEU A 47 -1.41 -16.62 5.06
N ILE A 48 -0.72 -16.19 6.12
CA ILE A 48 0.67 -15.73 6.03
C ILE A 48 1.57 -16.88 5.59
N GLN A 49 1.40 -18.07 6.17
CA GLN A 49 2.20 -19.24 5.80
C GLN A 49 1.95 -19.70 4.37
N GLU A 50 0.70 -19.72 3.92
CA GLU A 50 0.33 -20.01 2.52
C GLU A 50 0.97 -19.00 1.56
N THR A 51 0.91 -17.72 1.89
CA THR A 51 1.55 -16.66 1.11
C THR A 51 3.06 -16.85 1.04
N CYS A 52 3.72 -17.14 2.17
CA CYS A 52 5.16 -17.39 2.21
C CYS A 52 5.55 -18.60 1.34
N ARG A 53 4.79 -19.70 1.40
CA ARG A 53 5.00 -20.87 0.54
C ARG A 53 4.82 -20.53 -0.94
N SER A 54 3.78 -19.77 -1.28
CA SER A 54 3.52 -19.31 -2.65
C SER A 54 4.67 -18.45 -3.19
N CYS A 55 5.21 -17.52 -2.38
CA CYS A 55 6.38 -16.72 -2.76
C CYS A 55 7.59 -17.58 -3.11
N LEU A 56 7.89 -18.60 -2.31
CA LEU A 56 9.00 -19.52 -2.57
C LEU A 56 8.76 -20.37 -3.82
N GLU A 57 7.52 -20.77 -4.10
CA GLU A 57 7.15 -21.48 -5.33
C GLU A 57 7.39 -20.61 -6.57
N GLN A 58 6.93 -19.35 -6.54
CA GLN A 58 7.15 -18.39 -7.63
C GLN A 58 8.64 -18.08 -7.83
N ALA A 59 9.42 -18.04 -6.74
CA ALA A 59 10.86 -17.80 -6.81
C ALA A 59 11.62 -18.93 -7.54
N LYS A 60 11.09 -20.15 -7.60
CA LYS A 60 11.70 -21.25 -8.40
C LYS A 60 11.78 -20.91 -9.88
N LEU A 61 10.91 -20.05 -10.40
CA LEU A 61 10.95 -19.59 -11.79
C LEU A 61 12.23 -18.83 -12.13
N LEU A 62 12.90 -18.22 -11.14
CA LEU A 62 14.19 -17.55 -11.31
C LEU A 62 15.33 -18.52 -11.70
N PHE A 63 15.15 -19.80 -11.40
CA PHE A 63 16.13 -20.86 -11.65
C PHE A 63 15.66 -21.86 -12.71
N SER A 64 14.49 -21.61 -13.32
CA SER A 64 13.98 -22.44 -14.42
C SER A 64 14.62 -21.99 -15.74
N ASP A 65 15.00 -22.96 -16.59
CA ASP A 65 15.74 -22.74 -17.83
C ASP A 65 14.90 -21.98 -18.90
N GLY A 66 14.84 -20.65 -18.77
CA GLY A 66 15.03 -19.69 -19.86
C GLY A 66 14.09 -19.65 -21.07
N LYS A 67 12.86 -20.19 -21.06
CA LYS A 67 11.98 -20.06 -22.25
C LYS A 67 10.63 -19.38 -22.08
N LYS A 68 10.25 -18.94 -20.88
CA LYS A 68 9.03 -18.15 -20.72
C LYS A 68 9.32 -16.98 -19.80
N VAL A 69 9.47 -15.82 -20.44
CA VAL A 69 9.33 -14.51 -19.82
C VAL A 69 8.22 -14.61 -18.78
N VAL A 70 8.57 -14.35 -17.52
CA VAL A 70 7.62 -14.17 -16.43
C VAL A 70 6.50 -13.29 -16.96
N PRO A 71 5.23 -13.75 -17.05
CA PRO A 71 4.13 -12.86 -17.32
C PRO A 71 4.16 -11.85 -16.18
N ARG A 72 4.60 -10.63 -16.46
CA ARG A 72 4.51 -9.55 -15.48
C ARG A 72 3.02 -9.43 -15.14
N LEU A 73 2.69 -9.67 -13.88
CA LEU A 73 1.36 -9.34 -13.39
C LEU A 73 1.10 -7.84 -13.70
N PRO A 74 -0.12 -7.44 -14.12
CA PRO A 74 -0.42 -6.07 -14.57
C PRO A 74 -0.24 -4.95 -13.53
N HIS A 75 0.47 -5.17 -12.41
CA HIS A 75 0.59 -4.21 -11.31
C HIS A 75 2.02 -3.71 -11.03
N GLU A 76 3.05 -4.24 -11.69
CA GLU A 76 4.44 -3.90 -11.37
C GLU A 76 4.99 -2.76 -12.28
N GLN A 77 4.47 -1.55 -12.08
CA GLN A 77 5.21 -0.31 -12.38
C GLN A 77 5.50 0.44 -11.06
N ALA A 78 6.40 -0.11 -10.26
CA ALA A 78 7.00 0.64 -9.16
C ALA A 78 8.44 0.18 -8.92
N MET A 79 9.32 0.34 -9.92
CA MET A 79 10.75 0.38 -9.65
C MET A 79 11.17 1.83 -9.33
N PRO A 80 11.92 2.08 -8.24
CA PRO A 80 12.54 3.37 -8.02
C PRO A 80 13.83 3.44 -8.86
N LYS A 81 13.83 4.21 -9.95
CA LYS A 81 15.06 4.59 -10.66
C LYS A 81 15.31 6.09 -10.53
N ARG A 82 16.43 6.46 -9.90
CA ARG A 82 17.03 7.80 -10.03
C ARG A 82 17.86 7.87 -11.31
N ALA A 83 17.81 9.08 -11.91
CA ALA A 83 18.71 9.69 -12.90
C ALA A 83 18.51 9.38 -14.41
N ARG A 84 17.78 10.32 -15.03
CA ARG A 84 17.93 10.96 -16.36
C ARG A 84 18.14 10.11 -17.62
N GLN A 85 17.13 10.11 -18.50
CA GLN A 85 17.23 10.62 -19.88
C GLN A 85 15.85 10.66 -20.56
N LEU A 86 15.72 11.60 -21.50
CA LEU A 86 14.59 11.91 -22.39
C LEU A 86 13.49 12.84 -21.83
N ASP A 87 13.86 14.11 -21.75
CA ASP A 87 13.00 15.26 -22.03
C ASP A 87 12.70 15.25 -23.53
N GLU A 88 11.49 14.85 -23.98
CA GLU A 88 10.82 15.37 -25.20
C GLU A 88 9.44 14.73 -25.52
N GLU A 89 8.57 14.40 -24.54
CA GLU A 89 7.18 14.02 -24.88
C GLU A 89 6.16 14.33 -23.77
N LEU A 90 6.20 15.54 -23.20
CA LEU A 90 5.29 15.95 -22.12
C LEU A 90 4.36 17.14 -22.44
N HIS A 91 4.21 17.50 -23.71
CA HIS A 91 3.33 18.59 -24.12
C HIS A 91 2.14 18.14 -24.97
N ARG A 92 1.30 17.18 -24.51
CA ARG A 92 0.00 16.95 -25.18
C ARG A 92 -1.12 16.19 -24.46
N ARG A 93 -1.14 16.09 -23.12
CA ARG A 93 -2.39 15.71 -22.43
C ARG A 93 -2.57 16.49 -21.13
N GLY A 94 -3.61 17.33 -21.13
CA GLY A 94 -3.89 18.33 -20.11
C GLY A 94 -4.15 17.79 -18.70
N SER A 95 -3.80 18.62 -17.72
CA SER A 95 -4.03 18.41 -16.30
C SER A 95 -5.52 18.24 -15.98
N PRO A 96 -5.91 17.38 -15.02
CA PRO A 96 -7.29 17.33 -14.54
C PRO A 96 -7.62 18.63 -13.80
N VAL A 97 -8.60 19.37 -14.31
CA VAL A 97 -9.14 20.56 -13.65
C VAL A 97 -9.80 20.14 -12.33
N PRO A 98 -9.47 20.80 -11.19
CA PRO A 98 -10.21 20.59 -9.95
C PRO A 98 -11.67 21.03 -10.13
N LYS A 99 -12.61 20.09 -10.09
CA LYS A 99 -14.05 20.40 -10.13
C LYS A 99 -14.41 21.22 -8.89
N LYS A 100 -14.74 22.50 -9.10
CA LYS A 100 -15.31 23.35 -8.06
C LYS A 100 -16.66 22.77 -7.61
N ARG A 101 -16.81 22.53 -6.31
CA ARG A 101 -18.11 22.17 -5.71
C ARG A 101 -19.09 23.32 -5.99
N LYS A 102 -20.23 23.00 -6.63
CA LYS A 102 -21.34 23.94 -6.86
C LYS A 102 -21.94 24.29 -5.50
N GLY A 103 -21.72 25.51 -5.02
CA GLY A 103 -22.39 26.00 -3.80
C GLY A 103 -21.60 26.89 -2.84
N ARG A 104 -20.38 27.37 -3.16
CA ARG A 104 -19.71 28.38 -2.33
C ARG A 104 -19.40 29.65 -3.14
N PRO A 105 -19.90 30.83 -2.75
CA PRO A 105 -19.51 32.09 -3.40
C PRO A 105 -18.01 32.35 -3.21
N PRO A 106 -17.32 32.95 -4.20
CA PRO A 106 -15.89 33.21 -4.11
C PRO A 106 -15.60 34.27 -3.03
N GLY A 107 -15.08 33.81 -1.90
CA GLY A 107 -14.53 34.67 -0.85
C GLY A 107 -13.22 35.31 -1.33
N GLN A 108 -13.11 36.61 -1.12
CA GLN A 108 -12.08 37.51 -1.62
C GLN A 108 -10.68 37.10 -1.17
N SER A 109 -9.75 37.10 -2.12
CA SER A 109 -8.31 37.08 -1.90
C SER A 109 -7.87 38.39 -1.26
N LEU A 110 -7.30 38.34 -0.05
CA LEU A 110 -6.49 39.43 0.49
C LEU A 110 -5.19 38.88 1.07
N ALA A 111 -4.13 39.60 0.72
CA ALA A 111 -2.72 39.34 0.97
C ALA A 111 -2.31 39.64 2.43
N HIS A 112 -1.19 39.03 2.82
CA HIS A 112 -0.14 39.49 3.76
C HIS A 112 -0.57 40.27 5.03
N ASP A 113 -0.24 39.79 6.23
CA ASP A 113 0.89 40.32 7.03
C ASP A 113 1.16 39.49 8.31
N ARG A 114 2.35 39.69 8.89
CA ARG A 114 2.89 39.08 10.09
C ARG A 114 2.06 39.44 11.33
N GLY A 115 2.10 38.54 12.33
CA GLY A 115 2.15 38.97 13.73
C GLY A 115 1.27 38.24 14.73
N LEU A 116 1.95 37.67 15.74
CA LEU A 116 1.57 37.63 17.17
C LEU A 116 0.46 36.66 17.66
N SER A 117 0.94 35.61 18.35
CA SER A 117 0.65 35.25 19.76
C SER A 117 -0.80 35.30 20.28
N GLY A 118 -1.27 34.19 20.86
CA GLY A 118 -2.25 34.25 21.97
C GLY A 118 -3.31 33.14 22.05
N MET A 119 -3.01 32.11 22.85
CA MET A 119 -3.87 31.26 23.70
C MET A 119 -5.41 31.12 23.49
N ALA A 120 -5.81 29.85 23.36
CA ALA A 120 -6.84 29.10 24.11
C ALA A 120 -8.27 29.67 24.31
N ALA A 121 -9.27 28.99 23.72
CA ALA A 121 -10.68 29.00 24.18
C ALA A 121 -11.43 27.69 23.81
N TRP A 122 -11.08 26.59 24.48
CA TRP A 122 -11.97 25.49 24.88
C TRP A 122 -13.47 25.88 25.02
N LYS A 123 -14.33 25.34 24.16
CA LYS A 123 -15.78 25.25 24.36
C LYS A 123 -16.26 23.86 23.93
N LEU A 124 -16.35 22.97 24.92
CA LEU A 124 -17.13 21.74 24.86
C LEU A 124 -18.59 22.09 25.17
N LYS A 125 -19.56 21.61 24.37
CA LYS A 125 -20.81 20.98 24.86
C LYS A 125 -21.82 20.67 23.74
N VAL A 126 -22.41 19.48 23.91
CA VAL A 126 -23.80 19.09 23.66
C VAL A 126 -24.17 18.54 22.27
N SER A 127 -24.44 17.25 22.34
CA SER A 127 -25.16 16.32 21.46
C SER A 127 -26.64 16.67 21.29
N GLU A 128 -27.14 16.57 20.06
CA GLU A 128 -28.55 16.26 19.77
C GLU A 128 -28.65 15.12 18.74
N PRO A 129 -29.63 14.21 18.86
CA PRO A 129 -29.82 13.10 17.92
C PRO A 129 -30.54 13.56 16.64
N VAL A 130 -29.92 13.30 15.49
CA VAL A 130 -30.49 13.60 14.15
C VAL A 130 -31.71 12.70 13.90
N ARG A 131 -32.91 13.31 13.85
CA ARG A 131 -34.14 12.66 13.39
C ARG A 131 -34.09 12.47 11.88
N ARG A 132 -34.33 11.26 11.39
CA ARG A 132 -34.44 10.92 9.97
C ARG A 132 -35.92 10.79 9.60
N GLU A 133 -36.46 11.72 8.83
CA GLU A 133 -37.74 11.52 8.13
C GLU A 133 -37.46 10.81 6.79
N GLY A 134 -38.12 9.66 6.57
CA GLY A 134 -38.22 9.01 5.27
C GLY A 134 -39.41 9.55 4.46
N PRO A 135 -39.47 9.31 3.14
CA PRO A 135 -40.46 9.94 2.26
C PRO A 135 -41.87 9.37 2.45
N LYS A 136 -42.89 10.23 2.30
CA LYS A 136 -44.31 9.86 2.23
C LYS A 136 -44.68 9.31 0.86
#